data_AF-A0A7U6KIL7-F1
#
_entry.id   AF-A0A7U6KIL7-F1
#
_cell.length_a   1.000
_cell.length_b   1.000
_cell.length_c   1.000
_cell.angle_alpha   90.00
_cell.angle_beta   90.00
_cell.angle_gamma   90.00
#
_symmetry.space_group_name_H-M   'P 1'
#
loop_
_entity.id
_entity.type
_entity.pdbx_description
1 polymer ?
#
loop_
_entity_poly.entity_id
_entity_poly.type
_entity_poly.pdbx_seq_one_letter_code
_entity_poly.pdbx_strand_id
1 'polypeptide(L)'
;MLKNKLFYFIFLIYSGLLVILYNRIQTLHAFILFAGIFIIMFFFMLFMQNNIKVSISIDHQIAQVESGIPYTIIVENHSKFPISCICIETCVKNVKNRASEKEKIFVSIGGNARNEFSGCIKMKYAGVFQVVLSKAKIYDYLHIFSRRVNCETECKLTVIPRVREMQTELILAEGMDAEESQKYSNNKPGDDPSEVYGIREYQPGDKLQRIHWKLSNKSEALLVKEYSLPIKCSVAILIDRKMCEDELKVQNDLLEMMFSLSNHLLNEMVWHSLAWYQNDFDSIYVAEIKNREAFYEAMHDSLLNNYICEKSVIDYFYESVQNKVYENIFFITNQTDQKEIERLRGLFPQSKIQIINVCKQEDKINNCENEIYYNWVDAKQMEQAVSSLVLL
;
A
#
# COMPACT_ATOMS: atom_id res chain seq x y z
N MET A 1 -13.59 14.81 -34.95
CA MET A 1 -13.84 16.25 -34.69
C MET A 1 -13.29 17.16 -35.78
N LEU A 2 -11.96 17.26 -35.99
CA LEU A 2 -11.40 18.23 -36.97
C LEU A 2 -11.91 17.97 -38.40
N LYS A 3 -11.99 16.69 -38.81
CA LYS A 3 -12.56 16.27 -40.09
C LYS A 3 -14.03 16.71 -40.24
N ASN A 4 -14.89 16.43 -39.26
CA ASN A 4 -16.32 16.78 -39.32
C ASN A 4 -16.55 18.30 -39.36
N LYS A 5 -15.80 19.06 -38.57
CA LYS A 5 -15.81 20.54 -38.64
C LYS A 5 -15.42 21.00 -40.04
N LEU A 6 -14.33 20.49 -40.60
CA LEU A 6 -13.84 20.86 -41.92
C LEU A 6 -14.86 20.53 -43.01
N PHE A 7 -15.42 19.32 -43.01
CA PHE A 7 -16.48 18.93 -43.94
C PHE A 7 -17.67 19.88 -43.85
N TYR A 8 -18.13 20.18 -42.64
CA TYR A 8 -19.25 21.10 -42.44
C TYR A 8 -18.95 22.51 -42.97
N PHE A 9 -17.75 23.04 -42.69
CA PHE A 9 -17.33 24.34 -43.22
C PHE A 9 -17.21 24.33 -44.75
N ILE A 10 -16.71 23.26 -45.36
CA ILE A 10 -16.67 23.11 -46.82
C ILE A 10 -18.09 23.11 -47.39
N PHE A 11 -19.03 22.37 -46.79
CA PHE A 11 -20.44 22.39 -47.20
C PHE A 11 -21.07 23.78 -47.05
N LEU A 12 -20.76 24.49 -45.97
CA LEU A 12 -21.24 25.87 -45.76
C LEU A 12 -20.70 26.81 -46.85
N ILE A 13 -19.40 26.77 -47.14
CA ILE A 13 -18.76 27.59 -48.18
C ILE A 13 -19.32 27.23 -49.56
N TYR A 14 -19.44 25.94 -49.87
CA TYR A 14 -20.02 25.46 -51.11
C TYR A 14 -21.46 25.96 -51.30
N SER A 15 -22.29 25.88 -50.25
CA SER A 15 -23.66 26.39 -50.31
C SER A 15 -23.69 27.92 -50.50
N GLY A 16 -22.77 28.67 -49.89
CA GLY A 16 -22.61 30.11 -50.12
C GLY A 16 -22.16 30.45 -51.55
N LEU A 17 -21.24 29.68 -52.12
CA LEU A 17 -20.83 29.84 -53.52
C LEU A 17 -22.01 29.58 -54.48
N LEU A 18 -22.83 28.57 -54.21
CA LEU A 18 -24.04 28.31 -55.01
C LEU A 18 -25.04 29.48 -54.95
N VAL A 19 -25.19 30.15 -53.80
CA VAL A 19 -26.01 31.35 -53.69
C VAL A 19 -25.53 32.45 -54.63
N ILE A 20 -24.21 32.70 -54.66
CA ILE A 20 -23.59 33.72 -55.52
C ILE A 20 -23.73 33.35 -57.00
N LEU A 21 -23.48 32.09 -57.36
CA LEU A 21 -23.45 31.63 -58.75
C LEU A 21 -24.84 31.55 -59.39
N TYR A 22 -25.84 31.01 -58.67
CA TYR A 22 -27.16 30.75 -59.24
C TYR A 22 -28.19 31.83 -58.91
N ASN A 23 -27.96 32.64 -57.88
CA ASN A 23 -28.84 33.74 -57.43
C ASN A 23 -30.33 33.37 -57.39
N ARG A 24 -30.64 32.16 -56.92
CA ARG A 24 -32.01 31.67 -56.74
C ARG A 24 -32.40 31.74 -55.27
N ILE A 25 -33.69 31.97 -55.00
CA ILE A 25 -34.22 31.97 -53.63
C ILE A 25 -34.00 30.62 -52.92
N GLN A 26 -34.07 29.51 -53.68
CA GLN A 26 -33.88 28.15 -53.16
C GLN A 26 -32.48 27.92 -52.60
N THR A 27 -31.44 28.40 -53.29
CA THR A 27 -30.04 28.29 -52.82
C THR A 27 -29.82 29.12 -51.55
N LEU A 28 -30.48 30.28 -51.44
CA LEU A 28 -30.43 31.13 -50.25
C LEU A 28 -31.10 30.45 -49.05
N HIS A 29 -32.26 29.81 -49.23
CA HIS A 29 -32.90 29.02 -48.17
C HIS A 29 -32.00 27.87 -47.68
N ALA A 30 -31.33 27.16 -48.58
CA ALA A 30 -30.40 26.09 -48.20
C ALA A 30 -29.21 26.62 -47.38
N PHE A 31 -28.61 27.74 -47.78
CA PHE A 31 -27.53 28.38 -47.02
C PHE A 31 -27.97 28.80 -45.62
N ILE A 32 -29.13 29.46 -45.51
CA ILE A 32 -29.70 29.87 -44.20
C ILE A 32 -29.98 28.65 -43.32
N LEU A 33 -30.50 27.56 -43.89
CA LEU A 33 -30.77 26.34 -43.15
C LEU A 33 -29.49 25.72 -42.58
N PHE A 34 -28.43 25.59 -43.39
CA PHE A 34 -27.15 25.09 -42.88
C PHE A 34 -26.59 26.02 -41.80
N ALA A 35 -26.49 27.32 -42.07
CA ALA A 35 -26.01 28.28 -41.07
C ALA A 35 -26.84 28.24 -39.78
N GLY A 36 -28.17 28.13 -39.90
CA GLY A 36 -29.10 28.00 -38.78
C GLY A 36 -28.86 26.74 -37.94
N ILE A 37 -28.66 25.58 -38.58
CA ILE A 37 -28.33 24.33 -37.87
C ILE A 37 -27.04 24.49 -37.05
N PHE A 38 -26.01 25.14 -37.59
CA PHE A 38 -24.76 25.38 -36.86
C PHE A 38 -24.98 26.22 -35.60
N ILE A 39 -25.74 27.31 -35.74
CA ILE A 39 -26.07 28.22 -34.63
C ILE A 39 -26.90 27.47 -33.58
N ILE A 40 -27.92 26.72 -34.00
CA ILE A 40 -28.77 25.93 -33.10
C ILE A 40 -27.93 24.89 -32.35
N MET A 41 -27.04 24.16 -33.03
CA MET A 41 -26.15 23.18 -32.38
C MET A 41 -25.20 23.83 -31.38
N PHE A 42 -24.70 25.03 -31.66
CA PHE A 42 -23.86 25.76 -30.72
C PHE A 42 -24.61 26.13 -29.44
N PHE A 43 -25.81 26.71 -29.55
CA PHE A 43 -26.65 27.05 -28.39
C PHE A 43 -27.15 25.80 -27.65
N PHE A 44 -27.50 24.74 -28.38
CA PHE A 44 -27.85 23.44 -27.81
C PHE A 44 -26.73 22.91 -26.91
N MET A 45 -25.48 22.93 -27.37
CA MET A 45 -24.34 22.45 -26.56
C MET A 45 -24.07 23.31 -25.32
N LEU A 46 -24.32 24.63 -25.39
CA LEU A 46 -24.24 25.52 -24.23
C LEU A 46 -25.31 25.18 -23.20
N PHE A 47 -26.55 24.96 -23.63
CA PHE A 47 -27.65 24.56 -22.77
C PHE A 47 -27.37 23.20 -22.11
N MET A 48 -26.91 22.21 -22.89
CA MET A 48 -26.64 20.87 -22.41
C MET A 48 -25.50 20.81 -21.39
N GLN A 49 -24.49 21.69 -21.50
CA GLN A 49 -23.33 21.69 -20.62
C GLN A 49 -23.69 21.75 -19.12
N ASN A 50 -24.74 22.47 -18.76
CA ASN A 50 -25.14 22.67 -17.36
C ASN A 50 -26.18 21.65 -16.87
N ASN A 51 -26.74 20.85 -17.78
CA ASN A 51 -27.82 19.89 -17.48
C ASN A 51 -27.32 18.45 -17.33
N ILE A 52 -26.01 18.24 -17.45
CA ILE A 52 -25.39 16.91 -17.38
C ILE A 52 -24.43 16.88 -16.23
N LYS A 53 -24.61 15.88 -15.38
CA LYS A 53 -23.70 15.59 -14.27
C LYS A 53 -23.09 14.21 -14.47
N VAL A 54 -21.79 14.12 -14.22
CA VAL A 54 -21.06 12.86 -14.26
C VAL A 54 -20.38 12.68 -12.90
N SER A 55 -20.69 11.56 -12.26
CA SER A 55 -20.09 11.18 -10.98
C SER A 55 -19.56 9.74 -11.03
N ILE A 56 -18.60 9.45 -10.17
CA ILE A 56 -18.03 8.11 -9.99
C ILE A 56 -18.29 7.66 -8.55
N SER A 57 -18.68 6.39 -8.42
CA SER A 57 -18.85 5.71 -7.14
C SER A 57 -18.06 4.40 -7.17
N ILE A 58 -17.46 4.06 -6.03
CA ILE A 58 -16.79 2.79 -5.81
C ILE A 58 -17.44 2.16 -4.59
N ASP A 59 -18.01 0.97 -4.74
CA ASP A 59 -18.78 0.32 -3.67
C ASP A 59 -17.90 -0.05 -2.48
N HIS A 60 -16.66 -0.47 -2.75
CA HIS A 60 -15.68 -0.84 -1.73
C HIS A 60 -14.42 0.03 -1.83
N GLN A 61 -14.19 0.86 -0.80
CA GLN A 61 -13.00 1.70 -0.70
C GLN A 61 -11.74 0.91 -0.30
N ILE A 62 -11.90 -0.37 0.08
CA ILE A 62 -10.81 -1.28 0.40
C ILE A 62 -10.90 -2.48 -0.55
N ALA A 63 -9.81 -2.79 -1.24
CA ALA A 63 -9.70 -3.92 -2.14
C ALA A 63 -8.34 -4.59 -2.02
N GLN A 64 -8.22 -5.82 -2.50
CA GLN A 64 -6.94 -6.55 -2.53
C GLN A 64 -6.25 -6.36 -3.88
N VAL A 65 -4.91 -6.44 -3.90
CA VAL A 65 -4.13 -6.49 -5.14
C VAL A 65 -4.66 -7.59 -6.07
N GLU A 66 -4.68 -7.29 -7.38
CA GLU A 66 -5.18 -8.15 -8.47
C GLU A 66 -6.67 -8.54 -8.40
N SER A 67 -7.40 -8.11 -7.38
CA SER A 67 -8.85 -8.25 -7.37
C SER A 67 -9.47 -7.28 -8.38
N GLY A 68 -10.56 -7.71 -9.02
CA GLY A 68 -11.33 -6.83 -9.88
C GLY A 68 -12.14 -5.86 -9.04
N ILE A 69 -11.78 -4.58 -9.05
CA ILE A 69 -12.42 -3.54 -8.25
C ILE A 69 -13.57 -2.94 -9.07
N PRO A 70 -14.83 -3.24 -8.74
CA PRO A 70 -15.96 -2.68 -9.46
C PRO A 70 -16.05 -1.18 -9.18
N TYR A 71 -16.26 -0.40 -10.23
CA TYR A 71 -16.61 1.01 -10.11
C TYR A 71 -17.84 1.30 -10.97
N THR A 72 -18.62 2.26 -10.54
CA THR A 72 -19.84 2.67 -11.23
C THR A 72 -19.75 4.14 -11.58
N ILE A 73 -19.83 4.44 -12.88
CA ILE A 73 -19.96 5.81 -13.37
C ILE A 73 -21.44 6.11 -13.55
N ILE A 74 -21.91 7.12 -12.84
CA ILE A 74 -23.29 7.60 -12.87
C ILE A 74 -23.32 8.83 -13.78
N VAL A 75 -24.14 8.75 -14.82
CA VAL A 75 -24.39 9.88 -15.72
C VAL A 75 -25.86 10.28 -15.57
N GLU A 76 -26.09 11.55 -15.27
CA GLU A 76 -27.42 12.12 -15.09
C GLU A 76 -27.65 13.20 -16.12
N ASN A 77 -28.77 13.09 -16.86
CA ASN A 77 -29.21 14.10 -17.81
C ASN A 77 -30.53 14.69 -17.33
N HIS A 78 -30.49 15.94 -16.85
CA HIS A 78 -31.67 16.68 -16.39
C HIS A 78 -32.41 17.41 -17.52
N SER A 79 -32.00 17.23 -18.76
CA SER A 79 -32.67 17.80 -19.93
C SER A 79 -33.56 16.76 -20.61
N LYS A 80 -34.60 17.22 -21.31
CA LYS A 80 -35.47 16.36 -22.13
C LYS A 80 -34.78 15.82 -23.38
N PHE A 81 -33.61 16.34 -23.76
CA PHE A 81 -32.93 15.96 -25.00
C PHE A 81 -31.89 14.88 -24.72
N PRO A 82 -31.84 13.80 -25.53
CA PRO A 82 -30.80 12.80 -25.41
C PRO A 82 -29.43 13.33 -25.86
N ILE A 83 -28.38 12.60 -25.49
CA ILE A 83 -27.00 12.84 -25.94
C ILE A 83 -26.44 11.53 -26.45
N SER A 84 -26.00 11.56 -27.70
CA SER A 84 -25.47 10.39 -28.39
C SER A 84 -24.07 9.99 -27.92
N CYS A 85 -23.26 10.95 -27.48
CA CYS A 85 -21.86 10.69 -27.15
C CYS A 85 -21.34 11.60 -26.04
N ILE A 86 -20.92 10.95 -24.95
CA ILE A 86 -20.20 11.53 -23.82
C ILE A 86 -18.89 10.76 -23.70
N CYS A 87 -17.76 11.45 -23.85
CA CYS A 87 -16.44 10.91 -23.57
C CYS A 87 -16.10 11.20 -22.12
N ILE A 88 -15.89 10.15 -21.34
CA ILE A 88 -15.49 10.23 -19.94
C ILE A 88 -14.08 9.68 -19.82
N GLU A 89 -13.19 10.44 -19.18
CA GLU A 89 -11.78 10.10 -18.97
C GLU A 89 -11.55 9.94 -17.47
N THR A 90 -11.44 8.70 -17.02
CA THR A 90 -11.04 8.34 -15.66
C THR A 90 -9.53 8.31 -15.56
N CYS A 91 -9.01 8.70 -14.41
CA CYS A 91 -7.59 8.74 -14.13
C CYS A 91 -7.37 8.12 -12.75
N VAL A 92 -6.61 7.04 -12.69
CA VAL A 92 -6.15 6.47 -11.41
C VAL A 92 -4.80 7.09 -11.12
N LYS A 93 -4.72 7.85 -10.04
CA LYS A 93 -3.47 8.42 -9.54
C LYS A 93 -3.08 7.68 -8.28
N ASN A 94 -1.84 7.25 -8.17
CA ASN A 94 -1.31 6.91 -6.86
C ASN A 94 -1.12 8.24 -6.09
N VAL A 95 -1.55 8.29 -4.83
CA VAL A 95 -1.46 9.52 -4.01
C VAL A 95 0.00 9.98 -3.90
N LYS A 96 0.96 9.06 -3.99
CA LYS A 96 2.40 9.33 -3.91
C LYS A 96 3.10 9.30 -5.26
N ASN A 97 2.82 8.29 -6.09
CA ASN A 97 3.47 8.15 -7.40
C ASN A 97 2.69 8.90 -8.49
N ARG A 98 3.38 9.76 -9.25
CA ARG A 98 2.79 10.51 -10.38
C ARG A 98 2.38 9.64 -11.57
N ALA A 99 2.50 8.32 -11.44
CA ALA A 99 1.97 7.38 -12.41
C ALA A 99 0.46 7.55 -12.49
N SER A 100 -0.03 7.82 -13.70
CA SER A 100 -1.45 7.97 -13.96
C SER A 100 -1.84 7.10 -15.14
N GLU A 101 -2.70 6.13 -14.88
CA GLU A 101 -3.36 5.39 -15.95
C GLU A 101 -4.66 6.10 -16.27
N LYS A 102 -4.87 6.34 -17.57
CA LYS A 102 -6.05 7.03 -18.08
C LYS A 102 -6.86 6.07 -18.93
N GLU A 103 -8.12 5.94 -18.59
CA GLU A 103 -9.08 5.15 -19.36
C GLU A 103 -10.14 6.09 -19.93
N LYS A 104 -10.57 5.80 -21.16
CA LYS A 104 -11.59 6.57 -21.85
C LYS A 104 -12.75 5.67 -22.22
N ILE A 105 -13.94 6.08 -21.81
CA ILE A 105 -15.18 5.44 -22.18
C ILE A 105 -16.08 6.40 -22.95
N PHE A 106 -16.86 5.85 -23.87
CA PHE A 106 -17.86 6.58 -24.63
C PHE A 106 -19.23 6.04 -24.29
N VAL A 107 -20.12 6.92 -23.83
CA VAL A 107 -21.46 6.55 -23.38
C VAL A 107 -22.52 7.45 -23.99
N SER A 108 -23.72 6.93 -24.13
CA SER A 108 -24.91 7.67 -24.57
C SER A 108 -25.94 7.70 -23.45
N ILE A 109 -26.73 8.78 -23.37
CA ILE A 109 -27.78 8.92 -22.36
C ILE A 109 -29.06 9.50 -22.96
N GLY A 110 -30.19 8.95 -22.52
CA GLY A 110 -31.52 9.45 -22.87
C GLY A 110 -31.82 10.82 -22.24
N GLY A 111 -32.91 11.46 -22.66
CA GLY A 111 -33.43 12.64 -21.97
C GLY A 111 -34.08 12.26 -20.65
N ASN A 112 -33.89 13.08 -19.60
CA ASN A 112 -34.38 12.83 -18.24
C ASN A 112 -34.01 11.44 -17.70
N ALA A 113 -32.87 10.91 -18.12
CA ALA A 113 -32.40 9.59 -17.76
C ALA A 113 -31.22 9.67 -16.78
N ARG A 114 -31.07 8.62 -15.98
CA ARG A 114 -29.92 8.35 -15.13
C ARG A 114 -29.42 6.96 -15.48
N ASN A 115 -28.20 6.87 -16.01
CA ASN A 115 -27.59 5.62 -16.43
C ASN A 115 -26.37 5.34 -15.56
N GLU A 116 -26.22 4.07 -15.18
CA GLU A 116 -25.08 3.56 -14.44
C GLU A 116 -24.24 2.67 -15.35
N PHE A 117 -22.95 2.96 -15.42
CA PHE A 117 -22.00 2.20 -16.21
C PHE A 117 -20.99 1.55 -15.28
N SER A 118 -21.06 0.23 -15.16
CA SER A 118 -20.12 -0.54 -14.34
C SER A 118 -18.86 -0.87 -15.15
N GLY A 119 -17.71 -0.67 -14.53
CA GLY A 119 -16.42 -1.13 -15.02
C GLY A 119 -15.64 -1.84 -13.91
N CYS A 120 -14.46 -2.36 -14.27
CA CYS A 120 -13.61 -3.09 -13.35
C CYS A 120 -12.16 -2.66 -13.53
N ILE A 121 -11.53 -2.20 -12.46
CA ILE A 121 -10.12 -1.80 -12.46
C ILE A 121 -9.33 -2.85 -11.68
N LYS A 122 -8.20 -3.30 -12.23
CA LYS A 122 -7.26 -4.19 -11.54
C LYS A 122 -6.00 -3.44 -11.17
N MET A 123 -5.67 -3.42 -9.89
CA MET A 123 -4.45 -2.81 -9.37
C MET A 123 -3.36 -3.87 -9.22
N LYS A 124 -2.17 -3.58 -9.75
CA LYS A 124 -1.02 -4.49 -9.69
C LYS A 124 -0.22 -4.41 -8.39
N TYR A 125 -0.32 -3.29 -7.69
CA TYR A 125 0.49 -2.99 -6.50
C TYR A 125 -0.38 -2.44 -5.38
N ALA A 126 -0.05 -2.77 -4.15
CA ALA A 126 -0.68 -2.23 -2.96
C ALA A 126 -0.37 -0.74 -2.78
N GLY A 127 -1.31 -0.01 -2.17
CA GLY A 127 -1.14 1.40 -1.88
C GLY A 127 -2.46 2.15 -1.81
N VAL A 128 -2.35 3.46 -1.57
CA VAL A 128 -3.51 4.36 -1.56
C VAL A 128 -3.59 5.10 -2.88
N PHE A 129 -4.69 4.90 -3.58
CA PHE A 129 -4.97 5.45 -4.90
C PHE A 129 -6.15 6.42 -4.84
N GLN A 130 -6.14 7.36 -5.76
CA GLN A 130 -7.23 8.30 -5.98
C GLN A 130 -7.75 8.08 -7.40
N VAL A 131 -9.01 7.64 -7.48
CA VAL A 131 -9.72 7.49 -8.75
C VAL A 131 -10.47 8.78 -9.01
N VAL A 132 -10.09 9.47 -10.09
CA VAL A 132 -10.59 10.80 -10.42
C VAL A 132 -11.25 10.78 -11.79
N LEU A 133 -12.44 11.38 -11.89
CA LEU A 133 -13.02 11.77 -13.17
C LEU A 133 -12.29 13.01 -13.69
N SER A 134 -11.22 12.78 -14.45
CA SER A 134 -10.35 13.86 -14.91
C SER A 134 -11.00 14.78 -15.95
N LYS A 135 -11.90 14.22 -16.76
CA LYS A 135 -12.57 14.95 -17.82
C LYS A 135 -13.84 14.25 -18.27
N ALA A 136 -14.93 15.00 -18.43
CA ALA A 136 -16.08 14.57 -19.20
C ALA A 136 -16.37 15.58 -20.30
N LYS A 137 -16.60 15.09 -21.52
CA LYS A 137 -16.93 15.90 -22.70
C LYS A 137 -18.17 15.36 -23.38
N ILE A 138 -19.09 16.26 -23.68
CA ILE A 138 -20.26 15.97 -24.50
C ILE A 138 -20.00 16.38 -25.95
N TYR A 139 -20.63 15.66 -26.87
CA TYR A 139 -20.56 15.92 -28.30
C TYR A 139 -21.98 16.14 -28.84
N ASP A 140 -22.10 17.03 -29.82
CA ASP A 140 -23.33 17.17 -30.60
C ASP A 140 -23.51 15.99 -31.56
N TYR A 141 -24.71 15.83 -32.12
CA TYR A 141 -25.04 14.73 -33.02
C TYR A 141 -24.15 14.65 -34.26
N LEU A 142 -23.67 15.78 -34.77
CA LEU A 142 -22.75 15.84 -35.92
C LEU A 142 -21.26 15.78 -35.52
N HIS A 143 -20.97 15.75 -34.22
CA HIS A 143 -19.62 15.80 -33.64
C HIS A 143 -18.79 17.02 -34.11
N ILE A 144 -19.47 18.15 -34.36
CA ILE A 144 -18.89 19.44 -34.71
C ILE A 144 -18.43 20.15 -33.44
N PHE A 145 -19.25 20.19 -32.39
CA PHE A 145 -18.95 20.88 -31.14
C PHE A 145 -18.68 19.89 -30.00
N SER A 146 -17.81 20.30 -29.07
CA SER A 146 -17.64 19.58 -27.82
C SER A 146 -17.54 20.56 -26.67
N ARG A 147 -18.21 20.27 -25.56
CA ARG A 147 -18.12 21.04 -24.33
C ARG A 147 -17.71 20.13 -23.18
N ARG A 148 -16.97 20.68 -22.22
CA ARG A 148 -16.64 19.97 -20.98
C ARG A 148 -17.81 20.14 -20.02
N VAL A 149 -18.18 19.06 -19.34
CA VAL A 149 -19.20 19.08 -18.29
C VAL A 149 -18.54 18.97 -16.92
N ASN A 150 -19.27 19.36 -15.88
CA ASN A 150 -18.73 19.31 -14.52
C ASN A 150 -18.56 17.84 -14.08
N CYS A 151 -17.45 17.57 -13.40
CA CYS A 151 -17.13 16.28 -12.79
C CYS A 151 -16.93 16.56 -11.30
N GLU A 152 -17.82 16.05 -10.45
CA GLU A 152 -17.86 16.46 -9.03
C GLU A 152 -17.36 15.40 -8.05
N THR A 153 -16.55 14.43 -8.50
CA THR A 153 -16.22 13.28 -7.64
C THR A 153 -14.80 12.77 -7.82
N GLU A 154 -14.17 12.53 -6.66
CA GLU A 154 -12.92 11.82 -6.50
C GLU A 154 -13.14 10.76 -5.42
N CYS A 155 -12.74 9.52 -5.70
CA CYS A 155 -12.85 8.43 -4.75
C CYS A 155 -11.46 8.02 -4.29
N LYS A 156 -11.28 7.84 -2.98
CA LYS A 156 -10.08 7.21 -2.42
C LYS A 156 -10.29 5.69 -2.41
N LEU A 157 -9.27 4.98 -2.85
CA LEU A 157 -9.22 3.53 -2.93
C LEU A 157 -7.95 3.05 -2.24
N THR A 158 -8.10 2.28 -1.17
CA THR A 158 -7.00 1.62 -0.49
C THR A 158 -6.89 0.20 -1.02
N VAL A 159 -5.76 -0.12 -1.64
CA VAL A 159 -5.47 -1.48 -2.09
C VAL A 159 -4.49 -2.12 -1.12
N ILE A 160 -4.95 -3.15 -0.43
CA ILE A 160 -4.14 -3.92 0.52
C ILE A 160 -3.34 -5.00 -0.21
N PRO A 161 -2.11 -5.30 0.26
CA PRO A 161 -1.31 -6.37 -0.32
C PRO A 161 -1.98 -7.72 -0.11
N ARG A 162 -1.61 -8.70 -0.94
CA ARG A 162 -2.07 -10.07 -0.75
C ARG A 162 -1.39 -10.64 0.49
N VAL A 163 -2.18 -11.10 1.45
CA VAL A 163 -1.68 -11.81 2.63
C VAL A 163 -1.74 -13.30 2.32
N ARG A 164 -0.60 -13.98 2.33
CA ARG A 164 -0.51 -15.43 2.10
C ARG A 164 -0.48 -16.16 3.41
N GLU A 165 -1.07 -17.36 3.42
CA GLU A 165 -0.86 -18.31 4.49
C GLU A 165 0.56 -18.88 4.36
N MET A 166 1.33 -18.79 5.42
CA MET A 166 2.67 -19.38 5.49
C MET A 166 2.64 -20.70 6.24
N GLN A 167 3.47 -21.64 5.80
CA GLN A 167 3.62 -22.95 6.43
C GLN A 167 4.35 -22.79 7.77
N THR A 168 3.73 -23.30 8.84
CA THR A 168 4.18 -23.17 10.24
C THR A 168 5.57 -23.74 10.50
N GLU A 169 5.99 -24.74 9.72
CA GLU A 169 7.26 -25.46 9.89
C GLU A 169 8.50 -24.57 9.67
N LEU A 170 8.43 -23.57 8.79
CA LEU A 170 9.55 -22.67 8.47
C LEU A 170 9.86 -21.65 9.58
N ILE A 171 8.86 -21.26 10.38
CA ILE A 171 8.98 -20.17 11.36
C ILE A 171 9.31 -20.72 12.76
N LEU A 172 8.76 -21.90 13.09
CA LEU A 172 8.98 -22.54 14.39
C LEU A 172 10.29 -23.35 14.43
N ALA A 173 10.69 -24.01 13.34
CA ALA A 173 11.84 -24.93 13.35
C ALA A 173 13.21 -24.25 13.64
N GLU A 174 13.33 -22.94 13.45
CA GLU A 174 14.62 -22.24 13.61
C GLU A 174 14.66 -21.26 14.81
N GLY A 175 13.53 -20.96 15.47
CA GLY A 175 13.48 -19.76 16.31
C GLY A 175 12.56 -19.78 17.53
N MET A 176 11.45 -20.51 17.49
CA MET A 176 10.34 -20.29 18.41
C MET A 176 9.95 -21.59 19.11
N ASP A 177 10.76 -22.01 20.07
CA ASP A 177 10.35 -22.98 21.09
C ASP A 177 9.30 -22.31 21.99
N ALA A 178 8.05 -22.28 21.52
CA ALA A 178 6.92 -21.65 22.20
C ALA A 178 6.59 -22.33 23.54
N GLU A 179 7.13 -23.53 23.79
CA GLU A 179 6.88 -24.31 25.01
C GLU A 179 7.92 -24.08 26.12
N GLU A 180 9.06 -23.41 25.86
CA GLU A 180 10.19 -23.32 26.81
C GLU A 180 10.88 -21.94 26.96
N SER A 181 10.29 -20.81 26.54
CA SER A 181 10.94 -19.49 26.79
C SER A 181 10.78 -19.00 28.24
N GLN A 182 11.32 -19.75 29.20
CA GLN A 182 11.64 -19.26 30.55
C GLN A 182 12.88 -18.34 30.51
N LYS A 183 12.91 -17.37 29.59
CA LYS A 183 14.02 -16.42 29.50
C LYS A 183 13.68 -15.15 30.27
N TYR A 184 14.68 -14.72 31.02
CA TYR A 184 14.59 -13.60 31.92
C TYR A 184 15.62 -12.53 31.53
N SER A 185 15.30 -11.27 31.81
CA SER A 185 16.21 -10.15 31.50
C SER A 185 17.48 -10.24 32.34
N ASN A 186 18.65 -10.21 31.69
CA ASN A 186 19.96 -10.13 32.35
C ASN A 186 20.37 -8.69 32.74
N ASN A 187 19.60 -7.68 32.32
CA ASN A 187 19.95 -6.27 32.53
C ASN A 187 19.02 -5.58 33.55
N LYS A 188 17.90 -6.20 33.91
CA LYS A 188 16.89 -5.57 34.76
C LYS A 188 16.19 -6.57 35.69
N PRO A 189 16.10 -6.28 36.99
CA PRO A 189 15.30 -7.09 37.91
C PRO A 189 13.80 -6.89 37.64
N GLY A 190 13.02 -7.91 37.98
CA GLY A 190 11.58 -7.95 37.87
C GLY A 190 10.92 -8.48 39.13
N ASP A 191 9.72 -9.03 38.96
CA ASP A 191 8.84 -9.43 40.06
C ASP A 191 8.41 -10.91 39.98
N ASP A 192 8.95 -11.69 39.03
CA ASP A 192 8.60 -13.11 38.87
C ASP A 192 9.41 -13.99 39.84
N PRO A 193 8.78 -14.59 40.87
CA PRO A 193 9.46 -15.38 41.88
C PRO A 193 10.05 -16.70 41.34
N SER A 194 9.78 -17.06 40.09
CA SER A 194 10.23 -18.30 39.46
C SER A 194 11.74 -18.32 39.19
N GLU A 195 12.37 -17.16 38.99
CA GLU A 195 13.82 -17.03 38.82
C GLU A 195 14.40 -15.87 39.67
N VAL A 196 15.59 -16.06 40.21
CA VAL A 196 16.31 -15.07 41.02
C VAL A 196 17.39 -14.40 40.17
N TYR A 197 17.18 -13.13 39.86
CA TYR A 197 18.11 -12.28 39.10
C TYR A 197 19.41 -12.05 39.85
N GLY A 198 19.30 -11.81 41.15
CA GLY A 198 20.43 -11.45 41.98
C GLY A 198 20.09 -11.44 43.46
N ILE A 199 21.13 -11.25 44.28
CA ILE A 199 21.00 -11.11 45.73
C ILE A 199 21.71 -9.83 46.12
N ARG A 200 21.00 -8.97 46.86
CA ARG A 200 21.57 -7.73 47.40
C ARG A 200 21.24 -7.56 48.87
N GLU A 201 21.90 -6.62 49.52
CA GLU A 201 21.59 -6.23 50.90
C GLU A 201 20.21 -5.56 51.00
N TYR A 202 19.53 -5.83 52.12
CA TYR A 202 18.23 -5.27 52.46
C TYR A 202 18.30 -3.76 52.59
N GLN A 203 17.38 -3.07 51.93
CA GLN A 203 17.17 -1.63 52.09
C GLN A 203 15.81 -1.35 52.74
N PRO A 204 15.69 -0.30 53.56
CA PRO A 204 14.42 0.09 54.15
C PRO A 204 13.36 0.34 53.06
N GLY A 205 12.30 -0.46 53.05
CA GLY A 205 11.24 -0.43 52.02
C GLY A 205 11.09 -1.76 51.27
N ASP A 206 12.06 -2.67 51.36
CA ASP A 206 11.97 -3.99 50.75
C ASP A 206 10.93 -4.87 51.46
N LYS A 207 10.22 -5.68 50.67
CA LYS A 207 9.24 -6.65 51.20
C LYS A 207 9.97 -7.74 51.97
N LEU A 208 9.63 -7.94 53.25
CA LEU A 208 10.22 -8.98 54.11
C LEU A 208 10.09 -10.40 53.51
N GLN A 209 9.06 -10.65 52.69
CA GLN A 209 8.86 -11.93 51.99
C GLN A 209 9.97 -12.26 50.98
N ARG A 210 10.74 -11.26 50.52
CA ARG A 210 11.85 -11.44 49.58
C ARG A 210 13.18 -11.73 50.28
N ILE A 211 13.24 -11.72 51.62
CA ILE A 211 14.47 -12.00 52.36
C ILE A 211 14.91 -13.45 52.14
N HIS A 212 16.17 -13.62 51.73
CA HIS A 212 16.80 -14.92 51.62
C HIS A 212 17.28 -15.38 53.01
N TRP A 213 16.36 -15.82 53.87
CA TRP A 213 16.64 -16.18 55.27
C TRP A 213 17.83 -17.12 55.45
N LYS A 214 17.96 -18.15 54.61
CA LYS A 214 19.06 -19.14 54.70
C LYS A 214 20.44 -18.57 54.40
N LEU A 215 20.54 -17.55 53.54
CA LEU A 215 21.81 -16.91 53.18
C LEU A 215 22.11 -15.79 54.18
N SER A 216 21.07 -15.03 54.55
CA SER A 216 21.11 -14.03 55.62
C SER A 216 21.53 -14.60 56.98
N ASN A 217 21.24 -15.87 57.26
CA ASN A 217 21.68 -16.53 58.49
C ASN A 217 23.17 -16.96 58.45
N LYS A 218 23.80 -16.92 57.27
CA LYS A 218 25.22 -17.21 57.07
C LYS A 218 26.06 -15.94 56.87
N SER A 219 25.42 -14.82 56.52
CA SER A 219 26.03 -13.49 56.45
C SER A 219 25.68 -12.66 57.69
N GLU A 220 26.47 -11.63 58.00
CA GLU A 220 26.13 -10.67 59.06
C GLU A 220 25.11 -9.60 58.61
N ALA A 221 24.64 -9.67 57.37
CA ALA A 221 23.67 -8.76 56.77
C ALA A 221 22.41 -9.49 56.29
N LEU A 222 21.27 -8.80 56.31
CA LEU A 222 20.02 -9.26 55.70
C LEU A 222 20.12 -9.15 54.18
N LEU A 223 19.89 -10.26 53.49
CA LEU A 223 19.97 -10.35 52.04
C LEU A 223 18.58 -10.56 51.44
N VAL A 224 18.29 -9.85 50.37
CA VAL A 224 17.02 -9.87 49.65
C VAL A 224 17.21 -10.45 48.25
N LYS A 225 16.32 -11.37 47.86
CA LYS A 225 16.25 -11.89 46.50
C LYS A 225 15.66 -10.82 45.59
N GLU A 226 16.41 -10.45 44.55
CA GLU A 226 15.86 -9.75 43.41
C GLU A 226 15.38 -10.79 42.41
N TYR A 227 14.10 -10.72 42.08
CA TYR A 227 13.50 -11.62 41.11
C TYR A 227 13.78 -11.15 39.70
N SER A 228 13.71 -12.04 38.74
CA SER A 228 13.95 -11.69 37.35
C SER A 228 12.70 -11.15 36.66
N LEU A 229 12.91 -10.44 35.56
CA LEU A 229 11.85 -9.95 34.70
C LEU A 229 11.64 -10.93 33.54
N PRO A 230 10.50 -11.64 33.45
CA PRO A 230 10.24 -12.56 32.34
C PRO A 230 10.17 -11.77 31.04
N ILE A 231 10.96 -12.18 30.05
CA ILE A 231 10.89 -11.63 28.70
C ILE A 231 9.68 -12.30 28.04
N LYS A 232 8.57 -11.58 27.92
CA LYS A 232 7.47 -12.04 27.06
C LYS A 232 7.98 -12.13 25.64
N CYS A 233 7.82 -13.28 24.97
CA CYS A 233 8.18 -13.52 23.56
C CYS A 233 7.86 -12.30 22.71
N SER A 234 8.88 -11.49 22.44
CA SER A 234 8.78 -10.22 21.76
C SER A 234 9.38 -10.44 20.39
N VAL A 235 8.52 -10.70 19.41
CA VAL A 235 8.93 -10.76 18.00
C VAL A 235 8.86 -9.35 17.42
N ALA A 236 9.89 -8.91 16.73
CA ALA A 236 9.85 -7.71 15.90
C ALA A 236 10.00 -8.09 14.43
N ILE A 237 9.21 -7.45 13.57
CA ILE A 237 9.36 -7.51 12.12
C ILE A 237 9.75 -6.11 11.67
N LEU A 238 10.97 -5.97 11.17
CA LEU A 238 11.54 -4.73 10.69
C LEU A 238 11.59 -4.77 9.16
N ILE A 239 10.95 -3.80 8.50
CA ILE A 239 11.01 -3.66 7.04
C ILE A 239 12.00 -2.55 6.66
N ASP A 240 12.94 -2.90 5.79
CA ASP A 240 13.89 -1.99 5.18
C ASP A 240 13.59 -1.86 3.68
N ARG A 241 13.42 -0.61 3.25
CA ARG A 241 12.96 -0.26 1.89
C ARG A 241 14.04 0.58 1.24
N LYS A 242 14.88 -0.04 0.41
CA LYS A 242 15.94 0.67 -0.33
C LYS A 242 15.53 0.95 -1.79
N MET A 243 16.14 1.97 -2.39
CA MET A 243 15.95 2.32 -3.80
C MET A 243 16.35 1.15 -4.72
N CYS A 244 15.49 0.83 -5.70
CA CYS A 244 15.72 -0.21 -6.70
C CYS A 244 15.04 0.17 -8.03
N GLU A 245 15.48 -0.39 -9.16
CA GLU A 245 14.95 -0.08 -10.50
C GLU A 245 13.44 -0.40 -10.66
N ASP A 246 12.94 -1.45 -9.99
CA ASP A 246 11.52 -1.83 -9.96
C ASP A 246 10.86 -1.52 -8.61
N GLU A 247 10.97 -0.27 -8.19
CA GLU A 247 10.55 0.23 -6.90
C GLU A 247 9.14 -0.25 -6.47
N LEU A 248 8.14 -0.12 -7.34
CA LEU A 248 6.75 -0.47 -7.02
C LEU A 248 6.51 -1.97 -6.79
N LYS A 249 7.17 -2.83 -7.58
CA LYS A 249 7.02 -4.28 -7.44
C LYS A 249 7.70 -4.76 -6.17
N VAL A 250 8.96 -4.35 -5.98
CA VAL A 250 9.74 -4.74 -4.81
C VAL A 250 9.09 -4.23 -3.52
N GLN A 251 8.58 -3.00 -3.52
CA GLN A 251 7.82 -2.48 -2.36
C GLN A 251 6.56 -3.31 -2.08
N ASN A 252 5.81 -3.70 -3.10
CA ASN A 252 4.65 -4.57 -2.92
C ASN A 252 5.04 -5.92 -2.32
N ASP A 253 6.11 -6.53 -2.82
CA ASP A 253 6.58 -7.84 -2.38
C ASP A 253 7.09 -7.79 -0.91
N LEU A 254 7.80 -6.72 -0.52
CA LEU A 254 8.21 -6.49 0.86
C LEU A 254 7.00 -6.34 1.81
N LEU A 255 5.98 -5.58 1.40
CA LEU A 255 4.75 -5.40 2.17
C LEU A 255 3.97 -6.72 2.29
N GLU A 256 3.81 -7.45 1.19
CA GLU A 256 3.18 -8.77 1.17
C GLU A 256 3.89 -9.74 2.12
N MET A 257 5.22 -9.76 2.14
CA MET A 257 5.98 -10.60 3.08
C MET A 257 5.74 -10.18 4.55
N MET A 258 5.87 -8.89 4.86
CA MET A 258 5.68 -8.36 6.21
C MET A 258 4.30 -8.70 6.78
N PHE A 259 3.24 -8.48 6.01
CA PHE A 259 1.88 -8.76 6.46
C PHE A 259 1.53 -10.25 6.46
N SER A 260 2.09 -11.04 5.54
CA SER A 260 1.95 -12.50 5.59
C SER A 260 2.58 -13.07 6.87
N LEU A 261 3.76 -12.57 7.25
CA LEU A 261 4.44 -12.98 8.49
C LEU A 261 3.68 -12.55 9.74
N SER A 262 3.23 -11.31 9.77
CA SER A 262 2.40 -10.81 10.86
C SER A 262 1.09 -11.60 11.00
N ASN A 263 0.40 -11.90 9.89
CA ASN A 263 -0.83 -12.69 9.91
C ASN A 263 -0.60 -14.12 10.40
N HIS A 264 0.52 -14.74 9.99
CA HIS A 264 0.90 -16.05 10.49
C HIS A 264 1.12 -16.03 12.01
N LEU A 265 1.92 -15.08 12.52
CA LEU A 265 2.14 -14.92 13.97
C LEU A 265 0.85 -14.66 14.74
N LEU A 266 -0.11 -13.91 14.18
CA LEU A 266 -1.42 -13.73 14.82
C LEU A 266 -2.22 -15.03 14.91
N ASN A 267 -2.19 -15.86 13.86
CA ASN A 267 -2.90 -17.13 13.85
C ASN A 267 -2.32 -18.11 14.88
N GLU A 268 -1.00 -18.06 15.08
CA GLU A 268 -0.27 -18.79 16.15
C GLU A 268 -0.37 -18.10 17.53
N MET A 269 -1.17 -17.03 17.66
CA MET A 269 -1.40 -16.28 18.90
C MET A 269 -0.13 -15.64 19.51
N VAL A 270 0.86 -15.32 18.69
CA VAL A 270 2.11 -14.67 19.10
C VAL A 270 2.01 -13.15 18.95
N TRP A 271 2.22 -12.44 20.06
CA TRP A 271 2.34 -10.98 20.05
C TRP A 271 3.64 -10.54 19.38
N HIS A 272 3.54 -9.55 18.50
CA HIS A 272 4.69 -9.06 17.77
C HIS A 272 4.58 -7.57 17.49
N SER A 273 5.69 -6.96 17.07
CA SER A 273 5.78 -5.57 16.66
C SER A 273 6.11 -5.46 15.19
N LEU A 274 5.38 -4.65 14.44
CA LEU A 274 5.73 -4.24 13.09
C LEU A 274 6.47 -2.90 13.16
N ALA A 275 7.62 -2.79 12.51
CA ALA A 275 8.43 -1.58 12.50
C ALA A 275 8.72 -1.15 11.07
N TRP A 276 8.35 0.09 10.72
CA TRP A 276 8.62 0.69 9.41
C TRP A 276 9.00 2.17 9.54
N TYR A 277 9.73 2.67 8.55
CA TYR A 277 10.13 4.07 8.49
C TYR A 277 8.95 4.99 8.12
N GLN A 278 8.81 6.11 8.83
CA GLN A 278 7.84 7.16 8.53
C GLN A 278 8.56 8.50 8.31
N ASN A 279 8.32 9.12 7.16
CA ASN A 279 8.98 10.36 6.75
C ASN A 279 8.55 11.58 7.57
N ASP A 280 7.29 11.62 8.07
CA ASP A 280 6.74 12.79 8.75
C ASP A 280 7.56 13.23 9.99
N PHE A 281 8.20 12.27 10.65
CA PHE A 281 8.98 12.49 11.88
C PHE A 281 10.45 12.08 11.76
N ASP A 282 10.91 11.71 10.56
CA ASP A 282 12.22 11.09 10.31
C ASP A 282 12.55 10.00 11.35
N SER A 283 11.60 9.09 11.60
CA SER A 283 11.70 8.08 12.66
C SER A 283 11.02 6.78 12.26
N ILE A 284 11.23 5.74 13.07
CA ILE A 284 10.54 4.46 12.89
C ILE A 284 9.29 4.42 13.75
N TYR A 285 8.19 4.06 13.11
CA TYR A 285 6.95 3.74 13.78
C TYR A 285 6.94 2.26 14.14
N VAL A 286 6.67 1.95 15.41
CA VAL A 286 6.59 0.58 15.93
C VAL A 286 5.15 0.30 16.37
N ALA A 287 4.43 -0.51 15.60
CA ALA A 287 3.06 -0.93 15.89
C ALA A 287 3.05 -2.26 16.66
N GLU A 288 2.44 -2.28 17.85
CA GLU A 288 2.23 -3.53 18.60
C GLU A 288 0.98 -4.26 18.13
N ILE A 289 1.13 -5.48 17.62
CA ILE A 289 0.04 -6.28 17.11
C ILE A 289 -0.33 -7.35 18.14
N LYS A 290 -1.51 -7.19 18.74
CA LYS A 290 -2.08 -8.11 19.73
C LYS A 290 -3.38 -8.75 19.25
N ASN A 291 -4.07 -8.11 18.32
CA ASN A 291 -5.35 -8.52 17.78
C ASN A 291 -5.44 -8.20 16.28
N ARG A 292 -6.49 -8.71 15.63
CA ARG A 292 -6.74 -8.46 14.20
C ARG A 292 -7.06 -6.99 13.88
N GLU A 293 -7.60 -6.23 14.83
CA GLU A 293 -7.88 -4.80 14.62
C GLU A 293 -6.57 -4.02 14.46
N ALA A 294 -5.63 -4.17 15.40
CA ALA A 294 -4.31 -3.55 15.33
C ALA A 294 -3.54 -3.95 14.07
N PHE A 295 -3.75 -5.17 13.57
CA PHE A 295 -3.18 -5.63 12.30
C PHE A 295 -3.66 -4.81 11.09
N TYR A 296 -4.98 -4.62 10.96
CA TYR A 296 -5.55 -3.84 9.85
C TYR A 296 -5.24 -2.35 9.98
N GLU A 297 -5.18 -1.81 11.20
CA GLU A 297 -4.74 -0.43 11.46
C GLU A 297 -3.28 -0.23 11.04
N ALA A 298 -2.38 -1.10 11.49
CA ALA A 298 -0.96 -1.06 11.10
C ALA A 298 -0.79 -1.24 9.58
N MET A 299 -1.63 -2.06 8.95
CA MET A 299 -1.63 -2.22 7.50
C MET A 299 -2.02 -0.94 6.77
N HIS A 300 -3.10 -0.29 7.20
CA HIS A 300 -3.53 0.98 6.64
C HIS A 300 -2.45 2.06 6.78
N ASP A 301 -1.88 2.21 7.98
CA ASP A 301 -0.87 3.21 8.28
C ASP A 301 0.44 2.97 7.52
N SER A 302 0.87 1.71 7.37
CA SER A 302 2.07 1.38 6.59
C SER A 302 1.90 1.68 5.10
N LEU A 303 0.69 1.51 4.55
CA LEU A 303 0.39 1.85 3.16
C LEU A 303 0.37 3.36 2.93
N LEU A 304 -0.16 4.13 3.90
CA LEU A 304 -0.09 5.59 3.90
C LEU A 304 1.36 6.08 4.05
N ASN A 305 2.18 5.38 4.82
CA ASN A 305 3.58 5.74 5.12
C ASN A 305 4.60 4.89 4.37
N ASN A 306 4.31 4.52 3.13
CA ASN A 306 5.28 3.86 2.25
C ASN A 306 6.37 4.86 1.81
N TYR A 307 7.46 4.95 2.57
CA TYR A 307 8.63 5.80 2.28
C TYR A 307 9.91 4.97 2.24
N ILE A 308 10.85 5.39 1.41
CA ILE A 308 12.21 4.87 1.38
C ILE A 308 13.02 5.61 2.44
N CYS A 309 13.79 4.85 3.23
CA CYS A 309 14.74 5.44 4.15
C CYS A 309 16.07 5.65 3.43
N GLU A 310 16.58 6.88 3.39
CA GLU A 310 17.92 7.17 2.83
C GLU A 310 19.04 6.80 3.81
N LYS A 311 18.71 6.59 5.08
CA LYS A 311 19.61 6.18 6.16
C LYS A 311 19.36 4.71 6.54
N SER A 312 20.11 4.23 7.54
CA SER A 312 19.93 2.91 8.12
C SER A 312 18.67 2.87 9.00
N VAL A 313 17.67 2.09 8.58
CA VAL A 313 16.45 1.78 9.34
C VAL A 313 16.82 1.16 10.70
N ILE A 314 17.92 0.43 10.79
CA ILE A 314 18.36 -0.26 12.01
C ILE A 314 18.67 0.72 13.15
N ASP A 315 19.27 1.86 12.84
CA ASP A 315 19.68 2.84 13.87
C ASP A 315 18.46 3.52 14.49
N TYR A 316 17.51 3.94 13.64
CA TYR A 316 16.23 4.47 14.10
C TYR A 316 15.45 3.45 14.92
N PHE A 317 15.55 2.17 14.56
CA PHE A 317 14.86 1.12 15.30
C PHE A 317 15.47 0.99 16.69
N TYR A 318 16.80 0.96 16.80
CA TYR A 318 17.48 0.94 18.09
C TYR A 318 17.14 2.16 18.97
N GLU A 319 17.10 3.37 18.38
CA GLU A 319 16.76 4.61 19.09
C GLU A 319 15.31 4.67 19.56
N SER A 320 14.37 4.13 18.79
CA SER A 320 12.94 4.12 19.13
C SER A 320 12.56 3.07 20.18
N VAL A 321 13.35 2.00 20.29
CA VAL A 321 13.04 0.83 21.11
C VAL A 321 13.53 0.98 22.56
N GLN A 322 14.39 1.97 22.87
CA GLN A 322 14.87 2.41 24.21
C GLN A 322 14.33 1.62 25.42
N ASN A 323 14.82 0.38 25.62
CA ASN A 323 14.53 -0.56 26.72
C ASN A 323 13.59 -1.76 26.44
N LYS A 324 13.02 -1.94 25.24
CA LYS A 324 12.38 -3.22 24.89
C LYS A 324 13.43 -4.20 24.36
N VAL A 325 13.41 -5.42 24.88
CA VAL A 325 14.24 -6.52 24.41
C VAL A 325 13.38 -7.36 23.48
N TYR A 326 13.83 -7.59 22.24
CA TYR A 326 13.21 -8.50 21.29
C TYR A 326 13.95 -9.83 21.30
N GLU A 327 13.22 -10.95 21.37
CA GLU A 327 13.83 -12.28 21.36
C GLU A 327 14.13 -12.73 19.92
N ASN A 328 13.21 -12.45 19.00
CA ASN A 328 13.33 -12.73 17.58
C ASN A 328 13.11 -11.45 16.77
N ILE A 329 14.03 -11.15 15.85
CA ILE A 329 13.92 -10.01 14.93
C ILE A 329 13.94 -10.55 13.50
N PHE A 330 12.85 -10.35 12.77
CA PHE A 330 12.76 -10.60 11.34
C PHE A 330 13.10 -9.33 10.60
N PHE A 331 14.20 -9.32 9.86
CA PHE A 331 14.65 -8.21 9.04
C PHE A 331 14.32 -8.47 7.58
N ILE A 332 13.35 -7.75 7.03
CA ILE A 332 12.89 -7.88 5.65
C ILE A 332 13.52 -6.75 4.84
N THR A 333 14.38 -7.08 3.88
CA THR A 333 15.06 -6.08 3.02
C THR A 333 15.08 -6.53 1.56
N ASN A 334 15.25 -5.59 0.65
CA ASN A 334 15.45 -5.85 -0.78
C ASN A 334 16.93 -5.82 -1.20
N GLN A 335 17.84 -5.37 -0.34
CA GLN A 335 19.28 -5.41 -0.59
C GLN A 335 20.02 -5.84 0.67
N THR A 336 20.86 -6.85 0.55
CA THR A 336 21.68 -7.34 1.66
C THR A 336 23.04 -6.65 1.65
N ASP A 337 23.29 -5.79 2.64
CA ASP A 337 24.63 -5.26 2.93
C ASP A 337 25.17 -5.95 4.19
N GLN A 338 26.32 -6.59 4.06
CA GLN A 338 26.98 -7.31 5.14
C GLN A 338 27.27 -6.39 6.34
N LYS A 339 27.59 -5.11 6.09
CA LYS A 339 27.85 -4.13 7.16
C LYS A 339 26.62 -3.82 8.00
N GLU A 340 25.44 -3.79 7.38
CA GLU A 340 24.19 -3.55 8.11
C GLU A 340 23.79 -4.77 8.93
N ILE A 341 24.03 -5.97 8.41
CA ILE A 341 23.78 -7.21 9.14
C ILE A 341 24.67 -7.31 10.39
N GLU A 342 25.96 -7.01 10.23
CA GLU A 342 26.91 -6.96 11.35
C GLU A 342 26.50 -5.89 12.38
N ARG A 343 26.03 -4.73 11.91
CA ARG A 343 25.53 -3.66 12.78
C ARG A 343 24.28 -4.08 13.55
N LEU A 344 23.33 -4.74 12.90
CA LEU A 344 22.12 -5.27 13.54
C LEU A 344 22.48 -6.29 14.64
N ARG A 345 23.41 -7.22 14.35
CA ARG A 345 23.93 -8.18 15.35
C ARG A 345 24.65 -7.48 16.50
N GLY A 346 25.42 -6.43 16.22
CA GLY A 346 26.12 -5.64 17.23
C GLY A 346 25.18 -4.89 18.17
N LEU A 347 24.09 -4.33 17.65
CA LEU A 347 23.08 -3.59 18.42
C LEU A 347 22.14 -4.51 19.21
N PHE A 348 21.86 -5.71 18.69
CA PHE A 348 20.95 -6.69 19.31
C PHE A 348 21.62 -8.06 19.53
N PRO A 349 22.65 -8.15 20.40
CA PRO A 349 23.45 -9.37 20.55
C PRO A 349 22.71 -10.55 21.20
N GLN A 350 21.60 -10.29 21.90
CA GLN A 350 20.80 -11.30 22.59
C GLN A 350 19.62 -11.82 21.76
N SER A 351 19.33 -11.18 20.62
CA SER A 351 18.18 -11.49 19.77
C SER A 351 18.58 -12.48 18.69
N LYS A 352 17.73 -13.47 18.40
CA LYS A 352 17.84 -14.26 17.17
C LYS A 352 17.39 -13.40 16.00
N ILE A 353 18.25 -13.20 15.01
CA ILE A 353 17.98 -12.36 13.85
C ILE A 353 17.81 -13.25 12.62
N GLN A 354 16.66 -13.18 11.97
CA GLN A 354 16.38 -13.84 10.70
C GLN A 354 16.24 -12.78 9.61
N ILE A 355 16.90 -12.99 8.48
CA ILE A 355 16.92 -12.03 7.37
C ILE A 355 16.13 -12.61 6.20
N ILE A 356 15.14 -11.86 5.74
CA ILE A 356 14.32 -12.22 4.59
C ILE A 356 14.67 -11.26 3.47
N ASN A 357 15.42 -11.77 2.47
CA ASN A 357 15.77 -10.99 1.30
C ASN A 357 14.73 -11.18 0.20
N VAL A 358 14.13 -10.09 -0.25
CA VAL A 358 13.16 -10.07 -1.36
C VAL A 358 13.87 -9.57 -2.61
N CYS A 359 14.42 -10.50 -3.40
CA CYS A 359 15.12 -10.23 -4.67
C CYS A 359 14.41 -10.86 -5.88
N LYS A 360 14.64 -10.28 -7.07
CA LYS A 360 14.27 -10.90 -8.35
C LYS A 360 15.18 -12.11 -8.63
N GLN A 361 14.60 -13.22 -9.10
CA GLN A 361 15.36 -14.29 -9.74
C GLN A 361 15.81 -13.85 -11.14
N GLU A 362 17.12 -13.79 -11.36
CA GLU A 362 17.74 -14.16 -12.63
C GLU A 362 18.66 -15.35 -12.32
N ASP A 363 18.65 -16.36 -13.20
CA ASP A 363 19.44 -17.61 -13.17
C ASP A 363 18.91 -18.80 -12.32
N LYS A 364 17.95 -19.54 -12.88
CA LYS A 364 18.25 -20.87 -13.46
C LYS A 364 17.08 -21.47 -14.25
N ILE A 365 17.45 -21.93 -15.44
CA ILE A 365 16.66 -22.58 -16.49
C ILE A 365 16.30 -24.02 -16.07
N ASN A 366 15.01 -24.32 -15.86
CA ASN A 366 14.23 -25.36 -16.57
C ASN A 366 13.03 -25.86 -15.75
N ASN A 367 11.87 -25.80 -16.42
CA ASN A 367 10.63 -26.56 -16.25
C ASN A 367 9.70 -26.25 -15.06
N CYS A 368 8.55 -25.71 -15.47
CA CYS A 368 7.18 -25.93 -14.97
C CYS A 368 6.82 -25.42 -13.57
N GLU A 369 5.83 -24.52 -13.61
CA GLU A 369 4.92 -24.07 -12.55
C GLU A 369 5.41 -22.91 -11.66
N ASN A 370 4.49 -21.94 -11.52
CA ASN A 370 4.68 -20.61 -10.94
C ASN A 370 4.88 -20.69 -9.42
N GLU A 371 6.09 -20.98 -8.97
CA GLU A 371 6.46 -20.86 -7.56
C GLU A 371 7.28 -19.60 -7.28
N ILE A 372 6.82 -18.85 -6.28
CA ILE A 372 7.50 -17.68 -5.76
C ILE A 372 8.55 -18.19 -4.77
N TYR A 373 9.82 -18.06 -5.16
CA TYR A 373 10.93 -18.45 -4.31
C TYR A 373 11.13 -17.40 -3.22
N TYR A 374 10.82 -17.77 -1.98
CA TYR A 374 11.31 -17.08 -0.79
C TYR A 374 12.66 -17.71 -0.44
N ASN A 375 13.76 -16.96 -0.58
CA ASN A 375 15.04 -17.39 -0.01
C ASN A 375 15.00 -17.08 1.50
N TRP A 376 14.53 -18.06 2.28
CA TRP A 376 14.76 -18.13 3.71
C TRP A 376 16.25 -18.43 3.90
N VAL A 377 17.03 -17.41 4.24
CA VAL A 377 18.45 -17.61 4.55
C VAL A 377 18.59 -17.58 6.05
N ASP A 378 18.66 -18.77 6.65
CA ASP A 378 19.09 -18.93 8.03
C ASP A 378 20.51 -18.35 8.16
N ALA A 379 20.70 -17.49 9.17
CA ALA A 379 21.93 -16.78 9.46
C ALA A 379 23.14 -17.71 9.71
N LYS A 380 22.89 -19.00 10.02
CA LYS A 380 23.91 -20.05 10.15
C LYS A 380 24.40 -20.63 8.81
N GLN A 381 23.59 -20.59 7.75
CA GLN A 381 23.99 -21.12 6.44
C GLN A 381 24.83 -20.14 5.62
N MET A 382 24.78 -18.83 5.90
CA MET A 382 25.69 -17.85 5.29
C MET A 382 27.16 -18.05 5.68
N GLU A 383 27.47 -18.55 6.89
CA GLU A 383 28.88 -18.78 7.29
C GLU A 383 29.55 -19.93 6.51
N GLN A 384 28.78 -20.94 6.09
CA GLN A 384 29.29 -22.04 5.26
C GLN A 384 29.39 -21.66 3.77
N ALA A 385 28.53 -20.75 3.29
CA ALA A 385 28.60 -20.24 1.91
C ALA A 385 29.72 -19.21 1.71
N VAL A 386 30.03 -18.38 2.73
CA VAL A 386 31.10 -17.38 2.64
C VAL A 386 32.49 -18.00 2.84
N SER A 387 32.62 -19.04 3.68
CA SER A 387 33.91 -19.74 3.87
C SER A 387 34.35 -20.57 2.66
N SER A 388 33.43 -20.96 1.77
CA SER A 388 33.73 -21.66 0.51
C SER A 388 34.07 -20.72 -0.66
N LEU A 389 33.76 -19.42 -0.54
CA LEU A 389 34.09 -18.39 -1.53
C LEU A 389 35.44 -17.68 -1.28
N VAL A 390 36.10 -17.93 -0.14
CA VAL A 390 37.43 -17.35 0.19
C VAL A 390 38.59 -18.32 -0.10
N LEU A 391 38.31 -19.55 -0.55
CA LEU A 391 39.32 -20.57 -0.87
C LEU A 391 39.37 -21.02 -2.34
N LEU A 392 38.78 -20.24 -3.25
CA LEU A 392 39.01 -20.30 -4.70
C LEU A 392 39.55 -18.95 -5.17
#